data_AF-A0A1D2NBK1-F1
#
_entry.id   AF-A0A1D2NBK1-F1
#
_cell.length_a   1.000
_cell.length_b   1.000
_cell.length_c   1.000
_cell.angle_alpha   90.00
_cell.angle_beta   90.00
_cell.angle_gamma   90.00
#
_symmetry.space_group_name_H-M   'P 1'
#
loop_
_entity.id
_entity.type
_entity.pdbx_description
1 polymer ?
#
loop_
_entity_poly.entity_id
_entity_poly.type
_entity_poly.pdbx_seq_one_letter_code
_entity_poly.pdbx_strand_id
1 'polypeptide(L)'
;MSLYFNKYVPPEHCQVKFEWKSGTPVRVQTLDDGTFEGEVLVTDEGNQPTPLCLELVNVVKLSSSKDKGPVTACQFVRFETRELVRVEVLGPPNVKSFPKKIEKFYETVIVNTSELFDKVETFLKMEKPTEVGVNFYGLDVGRGGDLFLMVFFVMDTIIIMDYEKLSDQCKNLMRRLDSLLFSNEAILKVAYNSRPIADWLYHYHSIYLK
;
A
#
# COMPACT_ATOMS: atom_id res chain seq x y z
N MET A 1 -12.40 -5.92 -17.71
CA MET A 1 -11.41 -5.55 -16.67
C MET A 1 -11.98 -6.01 -15.33
N SER A 2 -11.20 -6.71 -14.50
CA SER A 2 -11.65 -7.20 -13.18
C SER A 2 -11.01 -6.36 -12.06
N LEU A 3 -11.84 -5.83 -11.15
CA LEU A 3 -11.41 -5.11 -9.95
C LEU A 3 -11.61 -6.00 -8.72
N TYR A 4 -10.56 -6.12 -7.91
CA TYR A 4 -10.60 -6.82 -6.63
C TYR A 4 -10.63 -5.77 -5.52
N PHE A 5 -11.70 -5.76 -4.74
CA PHE A 5 -11.73 -4.99 -3.50
C PHE A 5 -11.12 -5.88 -2.43
N ASN A 6 -9.92 -5.52 -1.98
CA ASN A 6 -9.23 -6.33 -0.99
C ASN A 6 -10.00 -6.21 0.34
N LYS A 7 -10.38 -7.36 0.91
CA LYS A 7 -11.22 -7.51 2.13
C LYS A 7 -10.73 -6.70 3.35
N TYR A 8 -9.49 -6.22 3.31
CA TYR A 8 -8.80 -5.54 4.40
C TYR A 8 -8.65 -4.03 4.21
N VAL A 9 -9.10 -3.46 3.10
CA VAL A 9 -9.01 -2.02 2.84
C VAL A 9 -10.43 -1.44 2.84
N PRO A 10 -10.81 -0.66 3.86
CA PRO A 10 -12.09 0.02 3.87
C PRO A 10 -12.24 0.89 2.61
N PRO A 11 -13.43 0.94 1.99
CA PRO A 11 -13.66 1.64 0.71
C PRO A 11 -13.28 3.13 0.73
N GLU A 12 -13.40 3.77 1.90
CA GLU A 12 -12.97 5.15 2.16
C GLU A 12 -11.45 5.39 1.97
N HIS A 13 -10.64 4.32 1.94
CA HIS A 13 -9.20 4.35 1.69
C HIS A 13 -8.81 3.91 0.26
N CYS A 14 -9.77 3.44 -0.55
CA CYS A 14 -9.57 3.15 -1.97
C CYS A 14 -9.87 4.40 -2.80
N GLN A 15 -8.88 5.28 -3.03
CA GLN A 15 -9.03 6.45 -3.91
C GLN A 15 -9.03 6.11 -5.41
N VAL A 16 -9.65 5.00 -5.81
CA VAL A 16 -9.88 4.74 -7.24
C VAL A 16 -11.19 5.39 -7.64
N LYS A 17 -11.10 6.62 -8.14
CA LYS A 17 -12.24 7.35 -8.67
C LYS A 17 -12.60 6.77 -10.04
N PHE A 18 -13.52 5.82 -10.06
CA PHE A 18 -14.12 5.35 -11.29
C PHE A 18 -15.29 6.25 -11.66
N GLU A 19 -15.19 6.92 -12.80
CA GLU A 19 -16.36 7.50 -13.46
C GLU A 19 -17.13 6.36 -14.14
N TRP A 20 -18.08 5.77 -13.41
CA TRP A 20 -19.03 4.83 -14.00
C TRP A 20 -20.00 5.60 -14.89
N LYS A 21 -20.38 5.03 -16.02
CA LYS A 21 -21.51 5.53 -16.82
C LYS A 21 -22.71 4.62 -16.57
N SER A 22 -23.90 5.20 -16.44
CA SER A 22 -25.14 4.42 -16.38
C SER A 22 -25.25 3.48 -17.58
N GLY A 23 -25.70 2.25 -17.36
CA GLY A 23 -25.77 1.21 -18.38
C GLY A 23 -24.47 0.41 -18.58
N THR A 24 -23.43 0.63 -17.76
CA THR A 24 -22.21 -0.18 -17.82
C THR A 24 -22.50 -1.59 -17.31
N PRO A 25 -22.34 -2.66 -18.11
CA PRO A 25 -22.60 -4.02 -17.66
C PRO A 25 -21.47 -4.51 -16.74
N VAL A 26 -21.85 -4.96 -15.55
CA VAL A 26 -20.92 -5.41 -14.51
C VAL A 26 -21.38 -6.71 -13.86
N ARG A 27 -20.41 -7.47 -13.36
CA ARG A 27 -20.58 -8.60 -12.45
C ARG A 27 -20.04 -8.20 -11.08
N VAL A 28 -20.84 -8.36 -10.05
CA VAL A 28 -20.50 -8.02 -8.67
C VAL A 28 -20.52 -9.27 -7.81
N GLN A 29 -19.47 -9.49 -7.03
CA GLN A 29 -19.40 -10.54 -6.02
C GLN A 29 -19.38 -9.89 -4.64
N THR A 30 -20.33 -10.27 -3.79
CA THR A 30 -20.42 -9.82 -2.39
C THR A 30 -19.87 -10.86 -1.42
N LEU A 31 -19.64 -10.44 -0.17
CA LEU A 31 -19.16 -11.32 0.90
C LEU A 31 -20.17 -12.41 1.24
N ASP A 32 -21.44 -12.03 1.42
CA ASP A 32 -22.47 -12.91 1.96
C ASP A 32 -23.53 -13.34 0.94
N ASP A 33 -23.90 -12.46 0.01
CA ASP A 33 -25.06 -12.68 -0.84
C ASP A 33 -24.77 -13.41 -2.16
N GLY A 34 -23.50 -13.48 -2.56
CA GLY A 34 -23.04 -14.23 -3.73
C GLY A 34 -22.75 -13.35 -4.95
N THR A 35 -23.01 -13.85 -6.15
CA THR A 35 -22.61 -13.18 -7.40
C THR A 35 -23.83 -12.68 -8.17
N PHE A 36 -23.75 -11.44 -8.63
CA PHE A 36 -24.78 -10.73 -9.37
C PHE A 36 -24.22 -10.21 -10.70
N GLU A 37 -25.05 -10.14 -11.73
CA GLU A 37 -24.79 -9.42 -12.97
C GLU A 37 -25.87 -8.39 -13.20
N GLY A 38 -25.52 -7.21 -13.68
CA GLY A 38 -26.48 -6.15 -13.96
C GLY A 38 -25.80 -4.94 -14.57
N GLU A 39 -26.55 -3.86 -14.72
CA GLU A 39 -26.04 -2.59 -15.25
C GLU A 39 -25.90 -1.57 -14.12
N VAL A 40 -24.82 -0.80 -14.12
CA VAL A 40 -24.64 0.29 -13.14
C VAL A 40 -25.68 1.38 -13.40
N LEU A 41 -26.34 1.85 -12.35
CA LEU A 41 -27.09 3.10 -12.34
C LEU A 41 -26.29 4.15 -11.57
N VAL A 42 -25.95 5.25 -12.24
CA VAL A 42 -25.32 6.40 -11.58
C VAL A 42 -26.43 7.35 -11.15
N THR A 43 -26.64 7.45 -9.84
CA THR A 43 -27.51 8.47 -9.24
C THR A 43 -26.63 9.65 -8.81
N ASP A 44 -26.89 10.81 -9.40
CA ASP A 44 -26.14 12.04 -9.10
C ASP A 44 -26.69 12.61 -7.78
N GLU A 45 -26.26 12.03 -6.65
CA GLU A 45 -26.62 12.58 -5.34
C GLU A 45 -25.74 13.80 -5.06
N GLY A 46 -26.29 14.98 -5.38
CA GLY A 46 -25.62 16.26 -5.20
C GLY A 46 -25.07 16.45 -3.77
N ASN A 47 -23.81 16.89 -3.70
CA ASN A 47 -23.15 17.57 -2.57
C ASN A 47 -23.28 16.98 -1.15
N GLN A 48 -23.69 15.73 -0.97
CA GLN A 48 -23.57 15.05 0.32
C GLN A 48 -22.42 14.04 0.30
N PRO A 49 -21.66 13.89 1.40
CA PRO A 49 -20.67 12.84 1.55
C PRO A 49 -21.42 11.54 1.89
N THR A 50 -22.28 11.07 1.00
CA THR A 50 -22.92 9.76 1.16
C THR A 50 -21.84 8.69 0.97
N PRO A 51 -21.79 7.63 1.79
CA PRO A 51 -20.91 6.48 1.53
C PRO A 51 -21.09 6.04 0.08
N LEU A 52 -19.98 5.77 -0.63
CA LEU A 52 -20.01 5.28 -2.00
C LEU A 52 -20.90 4.03 -2.04
N CYS A 53 -22.11 4.16 -2.60
CA CYS A 53 -23.02 3.05 -2.87
C CYS A 53 -22.93 2.68 -4.35
N LEU A 54 -23.01 1.38 -4.65
CA LEU A 54 -23.13 0.91 -6.03
C LEU A 54 -24.56 0.38 -6.23
N GLU A 55 -25.27 0.98 -7.17
CA GLU A 55 -26.62 0.54 -7.55
C GLU A 55 -26.55 -0.21 -8.89
N LEU A 56 -27.09 -1.43 -8.89
CA LEU A 56 -27.28 -2.23 -10.09
C LEU A 56 -28.77 -2.28 -10.45
N VAL A 57 -29.06 -2.19 -11.75
CA VAL A 57 -30.38 -2.40 -12.34
C VAL A 57 -30.37 -3.60 -13.29
N ASN A 58 -31.54 -4.16 -13.57
CA ASN A 58 -31.72 -5.35 -14.41
C ASN A 58 -30.85 -6.54 -13.93
N VAL A 59 -30.89 -6.80 -12.62
CA VAL A 59 -29.93 -7.66 -11.95
C VAL A 59 -30.33 -9.13 -12.03
N VAL A 60 -29.38 -9.98 -12.32
CA VAL A 60 -29.49 -11.44 -12.30
C VAL A 60 -28.57 -11.99 -11.21
N LYS A 61 -29.13 -12.68 -10.22
CA LYS A 61 -28.34 -13.38 -9.20
C LYS A 61 -27.87 -14.72 -9.76
N LEU A 62 -26.56 -14.85 -9.98
CA LEU A 62 -25.94 -16.04 -10.58
C LEU A 62 -25.69 -17.17 -9.58
N SER A 63 -25.34 -16.84 -8.34
CA SER A 63 -25.08 -17.82 -7.29
C SER A 63 -25.23 -17.20 -5.90
N SER A 64 -25.60 -18.02 -4.91
CA SER A 64 -25.60 -17.68 -3.49
C SER A 64 -24.47 -18.44 -2.80
N SER A 65 -23.77 -17.79 -1.86
CA SER A 65 -22.75 -18.46 -1.03
C SER A 65 -23.36 -19.54 -0.11
N LYS A 66 -24.67 -19.48 0.13
CA LYS A 66 -25.41 -20.34 1.07
C LYS A 66 -26.45 -21.25 0.42
N ASP A 67 -26.71 -21.15 -0.90
CA ASP A 67 -27.70 -21.99 -1.58
C ASP A 67 -27.42 -22.18 -3.08
N LYS A 68 -27.59 -23.42 -3.56
CA LYS A 68 -27.74 -23.75 -5.00
C LYS A 68 -29.18 -23.48 -5.48
N GLY A 69 -29.72 -22.32 -5.11
CA GLY A 69 -31.05 -21.90 -5.52
C GLY A 69 -31.11 -21.48 -6.99
N PRO A 70 -32.30 -21.42 -7.61
CA PRO A 70 -32.48 -21.00 -8.99
C PRO A 70 -32.04 -19.54 -9.20
N VAL A 71 -31.49 -19.26 -10.39
CA VAL A 71 -31.16 -17.91 -10.85
C VAL A 71 -32.41 -17.03 -10.70
N THR A 72 -32.29 -15.97 -9.90
CA THR A 72 -33.41 -15.09 -9.57
C THR A 72 -33.14 -13.72 -10.18
N ALA A 73 -34.11 -13.20 -10.93
CA ALA A 73 -34.03 -11.86 -11.51
C ALA A 73 -34.61 -10.84 -10.52
N CYS A 74 -33.88 -9.76 -10.29
CA CYS A 74 -34.25 -8.64 -9.43
C CYS A 74 -34.18 -7.34 -10.25
N GLN A 75 -35.14 -6.45 -10.05
CA GLN A 75 -35.16 -5.18 -10.80
C GLN A 75 -34.00 -4.27 -10.43
N PHE A 76 -33.61 -4.27 -9.15
CA PHE A 76 -32.49 -3.48 -8.65
C PHE A 76 -31.87 -4.15 -7.42
N VAL A 77 -30.57 -3.92 -7.21
CA VAL A 77 -29.86 -4.27 -5.97
C VAL A 77 -28.87 -3.16 -5.66
N ARG A 78 -28.88 -2.68 -4.41
CA ARG A 78 -27.95 -1.69 -3.89
C ARG A 78 -26.96 -2.38 -2.95
N PHE A 79 -25.69 -2.08 -3.12
CA PHE A 79 -24.62 -2.61 -2.29
C PHE A 79 -23.95 -1.47 -1.52
N GLU A 80 -23.68 -1.71 -0.24
CA GLU A 80 -22.72 -0.90 0.48
C GLU A 80 -21.32 -1.28 0.05
N THR A 81 -20.42 -0.32 -0.08
CA THR A 81 -19.06 -0.60 -0.53
C THR A 81 -18.29 -1.56 0.39
N ARG A 82 -18.68 -1.67 1.67
CA ARG A 82 -18.12 -2.62 2.65
C ARG A 82 -18.53 -4.08 2.40
N GLU A 83 -19.57 -4.31 1.60
CA GLU A 83 -20.11 -5.64 1.29
C GLU A 83 -19.51 -6.22 -0.01
N LEU A 84 -18.78 -5.40 -0.77
CA LEU A 84 -18.24 -5.73 -2.08
C LEU A 84 -16.87 -6.43 -1.99
N VAL A 85 -16.75 -7.57 -2.66
CA VAL A 85 -15.49 -8.32 -2.78
C VAL A 85 -14.85 -8.11 -4.15
N ARG A 86 -15.66 -8.09 -5.22
CA ARG A 86 -15.16 -7.99 -6.59
C ARG A 86 -16.17 -7.33 -7.50
N VAL A 87 -15.71 -6.49 -8.42
CA VAL A 87 -16.52 -5.94 -9.52
C VAL A 87 -15.78 -6.17 -10.83
N GLU A 88 -16.43 -6.81 -11.79
CA GLU A 88 -15.91 -7.12 -13.12
C GLU A 88 -16.74 -6.42 -14.19
N VAL A 89 -16.10 -5.66 -15.08
CA VAL A 89 -16.79 -5.01 -16.21
C VAL A 89 -16.88 -5.98 -17.39
N LEU A 90 -18.10 -6.28 -17.84
CA LEU A 90 -18.42 -7.32 -18.82
C LEU A 90 -18.49 -6.82 -20.29
N GLY A 91 -18.34 -5.50 -20.52
CA GLY A 91 -18.41 -4.88 -21.86
C GLY A 91 -17.11 -4.14 -22.26
N PRO A 92 -17.01 -3.68 -23.53
CA PRO A 92 -15.88 -2.87 -23.98
C PRO A 92 -15.79 -1.62 -23.09
N PRO A 93 -14.63 -1.34 -22.49
CA PRO A 93 -14.51 -0.27 -21.51
C PRO A 93 -14.70 1.08 -22.20
N ASN A 94 -15.84 1.74 -21.97
CA ASN A 94 -15.95 3.19 -22.06
C ASN A 94 -15.29 3.88 -20.86
N VAL A 95 -14.27 3.24 -20.29
CA VAL A 95 -13.49 3.71 -19.17
C VAL A 95 -12.31 4.45 -19.77
N LYS A 96 -12.22 5.76 -19.53
CA LYS A 96 -10.93 6.45 -19.60
C LYS A 96 -10.09 5.92 -18.44
N SER A 97 -9.52 4.74 -18.59
CA SER A 97 -8.66 4.15 -17.57
C SER A 97 -7.34 4.91 -17.60
N PHE A 98 -7.17 5.85 -16.68
CA PHE A 98 -5.83 6.13 -16.21
C PHE A 98 -5.48 4.99 -15.25
N PRO A 99 -4.48 4.13 -15.54
CA PRO A 99 -3.89 3.36 -14.47
C PRO A 99 -3.22 4.36 -13.52
N LYS A 100 -3.99 4.91 -12.58
CA LYS A 100 -3.40 5.48 -11.39
C LYS A 100 -2.78 4.30 -10.66
N LYS A 101 -1.44 4.31 -10.54
CA LYS A 101 -0.69 3.39 -9.68
C LYS A 101 -1.46 3.26 -8.37
N ILE A 102 -1.60 2.03 -7.87
CA ILE A 102 -2.03 1.78 -6.50
C ILE A 102 -1.09 2.60 -5.62
N GLU A 103 -1.59 3.71 -5.05
CA GLU A 103 -0.87 4.46 -4.04
C GLU A 103 -0.89 3.59 -2.79
N LYS A 104 0.17 2.79 -2.60
CA LYS A 104 0.44 2.21 -1.29
C LYS A 104 0.63 3.39 -0.33
N PHE A 105 -0.28 3.52 0.63
CA PHE A 105 -0.10 4.47 1.72
C PHE A 105 0.99 3.91 2.63
N TYR A 106 2.17 4.51 2.55
CA TYR A 106 3.23 4.18 3.48
C TYR A 106 3.09 5.03 4.74
N GLU A 107 3.08 4.40 5.91
CA GLU A 107 3.25 5.11 7.17
C GLU A 107 4.66 5.72 7.19
N THR A 108 4.80 7.02 7.43
CA THR A 108 6.12 7.67 7.45
C THR A 108 6.51 8.03 8.87
N VAL A 109 7.62 7.47 9.33
CA VAL A 109 8.21 7.73 10.66
C VAL A 109 9.49 8.53 10.48
N ILE A 110 9.51 9.77 10.99
CA ILE A 110 10.71 10.60 11.02
C ILE A 110 11.43 10.37 12.34
N VAL A 111 12.65 9.84 12.28
CA VAL A 111 13.49 9.55 13.44
C VAL A 111 14.53 10.66 13.57
N ASN A 112 14.32 11.54 14.53
CA ASN A 112 15.23 12.66 14.83
C ASN A 112 15.63 12.72 16.31
N THR A 113 15.26 11.72 17.11
CA THR A 113 15.66 11.56 18.50
C THR A 113 15.98 10.10 18.80
N SER A 114 16.76 9.85 19.87
CA SER A 114 17.02 8.48 20.35
C SER A 114 15.74 7.71 20.68
N GLU A 115 14.77 8.38 21.30
CA GLU A 115 13.52 7.73 21.72
C GLU A 115 12.71 7.22 20.52
N LEU A 116 12.67 8.01 19.43
CA LEU A 116 12.04 7.58 18.19
C LEU A 116 12.82 6.45 17.53
N PHE A 117 14.14 6.45 17.65
CA PHE A 117 14.97 5.34 17.18
C PHE A 117 14.66 4.07 17.96
N ASP A 118 14.51 4.13 19.29
CA ASP A 118 14.18 2.96 20.12
C ASP A 118 12.82 2.35 19.74
N LYS A 119 11.85 3.19 19.35
CA LYS A 119 10.56 2.73 18.79
C LYS A 119 10.75 2.01 17.46
N VAL A 120 11.57 2.56 16.56
CA VAL A 120 11.89 1.92 15.27
C VAL A 120 12.64 0.61 15.47
N GLU A 121 13.60 0.54 16.39
CA GLU A 121 14.29 -0.70 16.71
C GLU A 121 13.30 -1.76 17.22
N THR A 122 12.37 -1.37 18.09
CA THR A 122 11.34 -2.28 18.61
C THR A 122 10.45 -2.80 17.47
N PHE A 123 10.02 -1.91 16.59
CA PHE A 123 9.26 -2.26 15.37
C PHE A 123 10.01 -3.28 14.51
N LEU A 124 11.28 -3.02 14.16
CA LEU A 124 12.09 -3.91 13.33
C LEU A 124 12.28 -5.31 13.96
N LYS A 125 12.42 -5.37 15.30
CA LYS A 125 12.53 -6.63 16.04
C LYS A 125 11.22 -7.42 16.07
N MET A 126 10.08 -6.73 16.09
CA MET A 126 8.75 -7.34 16.10
C MET A 126 8.36 -7.86 14.72
N GLU A 127 8.42 -7.01 13.71
CA GLU A 127 7.99 -7.34 12.34
C GLU A 127 8.93 -8.34 11.66
N LYS A 128 10.23 -8.32 12.03
CA LYS A 128 11.26 -9.19 11.46
C LYS A 128 11.21 -9.20 9.91
N PRO A 129 11.39 -8.02 9.28
CA PRO A 129 11.26 -7.91 7.84
C PRO A 129 12.26 -8.81 7.13
N THR A 130 11.84 -9.46 6.05
CA THR A 130 12.72 -10.27 5.18
C THR A 130 13.36 -9.45 4.07
N GLU A 131 12.86 -8.23 3.83
CA GLU A 131 13.37 -7.29 2.83
C GLU A 131 13.29 -5.86 3.37
N VAL A 132 14.31 -5.07 3.11
CA VAL A 132 14.35 -3.63 3.41
C VAL A 132 14.93 -2.86 2.23
N GLY A 133 14.18 -1.88 1.74
CA GLY A 133 14.71 -0.87 0.83
C GLY A 133 15.58 0.14 1.57
N VAL A 134 16.73 0.50 1.03
CA VAL A 134 17.68 1.44 1.65
C VAL A 134 18.05 2.54 0.67
N ASN A 135 17.99 3.80 1.10
CA ASN A 135 18.49 4.92 0.32
C ASN A 135 19.09 6.03 1.21
N PHE A 136 20.15 6.67 0.72
CA PHE A 136 20.91 7.70 1.44
C PHE A 136 20.83 9.02 0.68
N TYR A 137 20.62 10.11 1.40
CA TYR A 137 20.53 11.45 0.84
C TYR A 137 21.56 12.36 1.51
N GLY A 138 22.36 13.05 0.69
CA GLY A 138 23.49 13.83 1.14
C GLY A 138 24.23 14.50 -0.01
N LEU A 139 25.35 15.15 0.30
CA LEU A 139 26.27 15.72 -0.70
C LEU A 139 27.37 14.69 -0.99
N ASP A 140 27.46 14.27 -2.25
CA ASP A 140 28.46 13.31 -2.73
C ASP A 140 28.56 12.04 -1.88
N VAL A 141 27.40 11.50 -1.45
CA VAL A 141 27.30 10.29 -0.61
C VAL A 141 28.22 9.20 -1.15
N GLY A 142 29.14 8.72 -0.30
CA GLY A 142 30.22 7.83 -0.69
C GLY A 142 31.47 8.08 0.16
N ARG A 143 32.65 7.90 -0.43
CA ARG A 143 33.92 8.16 0.26
C ARG A 143 34.17 9.67 0.36
N GLY A 144 34.02 10.21 1.58
CA GLY A 144 34.29 11.64 1.86
C GLY A 144 33.08 12.56 1.74
N GLY A 145 31.90 12.02 1.44
CA GLY A 145 30.65 12.78 1.34
C GLY A 145 29.91 12.92 2.66
N ASP A 146 29.02 13.91 2.73
CA ASP A 146 28.18 14.18 3.88
C ASP A 146 26.80 13.55 3.71
N LEU A 147 26.28 12.96 4.77
CA LEU A 147 24.97 12.32 4.80
C LEU A 147 23.99 13.15 5.63
N PHE A 148 22.83 13.46 5.06
CA PHE A 148 21.76 14.21 5.74
C PHE A 148 20.65 13.29 6.23
N LEU A 149 20.19 12.39 5.35
CA LEU A 149 19.07 11.48 5.64
C LEU A 149 19.39 10.05 5.25
N MET A 150 18.94 9.11 6.06
CA MET A 150 18.83 7.70 5.68
C MET A 150 17.36 7.34 5.60
N VAL A 151 16.96 6.70 4.50
CA VAL A 151 15.57 6.29 4.29
C VAL A 151 15.52 4.78 4.15
N PHE A 152 14.66 4.16 4.95
CA PHE A 152 14.37 2.74 4.90
C PHE A 152 12.92 2.50 4.50
N PHE A 153 12.72 1.58 3.57
CA PHE A 153 11.40 1.11 3.16
C PHE A 153 11.22 -0.28 3.75
N VAL A 154 10.36 -0.41 4.75
CA VAL A 154 10.14 -1.65 5.49
C VAL A 154 8.66 -1.96 5.46
N MET A 155 8.28 -3.01 4.73
CA MET A 155 6.87 -3.38 4.52
C MET A 155 6.05 -2.18 4.00
N ASP A 156 5.09 -1.69 4.78
CA ASP A 156 4.26 -0.52 4.45
C ASP A 156 4.67 0.73 5.28
N THR A 157 5.91 0.77 5.77
CA THR A 157 6.46 1.88 6.56
C THR A 157 7.72 2.47 5.91
N ILE A 158 7.78 3.78 5.78
CA ILE A 158 8.96 4.55 5.42
C ILE A 158 9.56 5.13 6.70
N ILE A 159 10.79 4.75 7.01
CA ILE A 159 11.54 5.29 8.14
C ILE A 159 12.55 6.29 7.57
N ILE A 160 12.43 7.56 7.96
CA ILE A 160 13.36 8.63 7.58
C ILE A 160 14.17 8.98 8.80
N MET A 161 15.44 8.61 8.83
CA MET A 161 16.38 9.01 9.87
C MET A 161 17.07 10.31 9.50
N ASP A 162 16.87 11.33 10.34
CA ASP A 162 17.54 12.63 10.26
C ASP A 162 18.95 12.48 10.86
N TYR A 163 19.92 12.19 10.00
CA TYR A 163 21.29 11.89 10.41
C TYR A 163 21.98 13.12 11.01
N GLU A 164 21.67 14.32 10.52
CA GLU A 164 22.22 15.57 11.06
C GLU A 164 21.81 15.77 12.52
N LYS A 165 20.52 15.58 12.84
CA LYS A 165 20.00 15.73 14.21
C LYS A 165 20.44 14.63 15.16
N LEU A 166 20.80 13.47 14.64
CA LEU A 166 21.25 12.32 15.43
C LEU A 166 22.77 12.27 15.61
N SER A 167 23.52 13.20 15.02
CA SER A 167 24.99 13.17 14.88
C SER A 167 25.76 12.80 16.15
N ASP A 168 25.42 13.37 17.30
CA ASP A 168 26.07 13.09 18.60
C ASP A 168 25.92 11.63 19.06
N GLN A 169 24.86 10.94 18.61
CA GLN A 169 24.54 9.57 19.00
C GLN A 169 24.70 8.57 17.84
N CYS A 170 24.97 9.07 16.63
CA CYS A 170 24.98 8.30 15.39
C CYS A 170 25.85 7.05 15.48
N LYS A 171 27.03 7.10 16.10
CA LYS A 171 27.90 5.92 16.21
C LYS A 171 27.23 4.75 16.94
N ASN A 172 26.52 5.02 18.03
CA ASN A 172 25.81 3.98 18.79
C ASN A 172 24.58 3.48 18.05
N LEU A 173 23.83 4.38 17.40
CA LEU A 173 22.64 4.04 16.62
C LEU A 173 23.00 3.20 15.38
N MET A 174 24.05 3.57 14.66
CA MET A 174 24.54 2.85 13.48
C MET A 174 25.00 1.44 13.84
N ARG A 175 25.67 1.24 14.99
CA ARG A 175 26.03 -0.10 15.47
C ARG A 175 24.80 -0.97 15.75
N ARG A 176 23.72 -0.39 16.28
CA ARG A 176 22.46 -1.10 16.51
C ARG A 176 21.79 -1.46 15.17
N LEU A 177 21.69 -0.49 14.25
CA LEU A 177 21.17 -0.73 12.89
C LEU A 177 21.96 -1.78 12.13
N ASP A 178 23.28 -1.82 12.29
CA ASP A 178 24.11 -2.82 11.64
C ASP A 178 23.66 -4.24 12.00
N SER A 179 23.51 -4.51 13.30
CA SER A 179 23.06 -5.82 13.78
C SER A 179 21.63 -6.17 13.36
N LEU A 180 20.76 -5.16 13.24
CA LEU A 180 19.35 -5.37 12.91
C LEU A 180 19.10 -5.54 11.42
N LEU A 181 19.80 -4.76 10.60
CA LEU A 181 19.54 -4.60 9.18
C LEU A 181 20.75 -4.94 8.32
N PHE A 182 21.85 -4.19 8.43
CA PHE A 182 22.91 -4.22 7.42
C PHE A 182 23.74 -5.52 7.40
N SER A 183 24.16 -6.00 8.56
CA SER A 183 24.89 -7.27 8.68
C SER A 183 23.97 -8.48 8.84
N ASN A 184 22.65 -8.28 8.90
CA ASN A 184 21.69 -9.35 9.04
C ASN A 184 21.46 -10.07 7.70
N GLU A 185 22.00 -11.27 7.57
CA GLU A 185 21.95 -12.09 6.34
C GLU A 185 20.54 -12.65 6.04
N ALA A 186 19.64 -12.65 7.03
CA ALA A 186 18.24 -13.08 6.83
C ALA A 186 17.38 -12.01 6.13
N ILE A 187 17.90 -10.78 5.99
CA ILE A 187 17.21 -9.64 5.40
C ILE A 187 17.85 -9.31 4.06
N LEU A 188 17.05 -9.26 3.01
CA LEU A 188 17.45 -8.75 1.69
C LEU A 188 17.47 -7.22 1.72
N LYS A 189 18.61 -6.61 1.35
CA LYS A 189 18.77 -5.15 1.31
C LYS A 189 18.68 -4.68 -0.14
N VAL A 190 17.61 -3.97 -0.47
CA VAL A 190 17.35 -3.46 -1.81
C VAL A 190 17.77 -2.00 -1.87
N ALA A 191 18.81 -1.69 -2.63
CA ALA A 191 19.30 -0.31 -2.77
C ALA A 191 19.50 0.04 -4.25
N TYR A 192 18.98 1.20 -4.66
CA TYR A 192 19.25 1.75 -5.98
C TYR A 192 20.62 2.43 -5.96
N ASN A 193 21.50 2.06 -6.92
CA ASN A 193 22.88 2.51 -6.95
C ASN A 193 23.60 2.29 -5.60
N SER A 194 23.73 1.02 -5.18
CA SER A 194 24.17 0.64 -3.83
C SER A 194 25.64 0.95 -3.51
N ARG A 195 26.49 1.17 -4.51
CA ARG A 195 27.93 1.36 -4.32
C ARG A 195 28.29 2.52 -3.39
N PRO A 196 27.75 3.74 -3.58
CA PRO A 196 28.10 4.86 -2.72
C PRO A 196 27.55 4.70 -1.29
N ILE A 197 26.41 4.01 -1.13
CA ILE A 197 25.86 3.64 0.19
C ILE A 197 26.82 2.69 0.91
N ALA A 198 27.28 1.64 0.21
CA ALA A 198 28.22 0.67 0.75
C ALA A 198 29.57 1.32 1.11
N ASP A 199 30.11 2.16 0.23
CA ASP A 199 31.34 2.91 0.46
C ASP A 199 31.21 3.81 1.70
N TRP A 200 30.10 4.55 1.84
CA TRP A 200 29.88 5.41 3.00
C TRP A 200 29.75 4.59 4.30
N LEU A 201 28.94 3.52 4.30
CA LEU A 201 28.77 2.64 5.47
C LEU A 201 30.11 2.05 5.94
N TYR A 202 30.93 1.61 5.00
CA TYR A 202 32.24 1.07 5.28
C TYR A 202 33.19 2.13 5.83
N HIS A 203 33.31 3.27 5.15
CA HIS A 203 34.29 4.29 5.52
C HIS A 203 33.97 5.03 6.82
N TYR A 204 32.69 5.27 7.13
CA TYR A 204 32.30 6.06 8.31
C TYR A 204 31.94 5.20 9.51
N HIS A 205 31.42 3.98 9.30
CA HIS A 205 30.92 3.12 10.38
C HIS A 205 31.51 1.72 10.39
N SER A 206 32.40 1.37 9.44
CA SER A 206 32.96 0.02 9.29
C SER A 206 31.89 -1.07 9.13
N ILE A 207 30.75 -0.70 8.52
CA ILE A 207 29.62 -1.59 8.26
C ILE A 207 29.76 -2.16 6.86
N TYR A 208 29.63 -3.48 6.75
CA TYR A 208 29.60 -4.18 5.46
C TYR A 208 28.15 -4.46 5.08
N LEU A 209 27.71 -3.89 3.96
CA LEU A 209 26.41 -4.22 3.41
C LEU A 209 26.50 -5.63 2.80
N LYS A 210 25.92 -6.61 3.49
CA LYS A 210 25.88 -8.02 3.07
C LYS A 210 24.63 -8.35 2.28
#